data_AF-R7BGD8-F1
#
_entry.id   AF-R7BGD8-F1
#
_cell.length_a   1.000
_cell.length_b   1.000
_cell.length_c   1.000
_cell.angle_alpha   90.00
_cell.angle_beta   90.00
_cell.angle_gamma   90.00
#
_symmetry.space_group_name_H-M   'P 1'
#
loop_
_entity.id
_entity.type
_entity.pdbx_description
1 polymer ?
#
loop_
_entity_poly.entity_id
_entity_poly.type
_entity_poly.pdbx_seq_one_letter_code
_entity_poly.pdbx_strand_id
1 'polypeptide(L)' 'MNKIDEPKTPQSQRDAVRRYEKNNDRINVIFPAGTRAKMAELGIDKPGAFIKEVVAAELGRIEKYKNN' A
#
# COMPACT_ATOMS: atom_id res chain seq x y z
N MET A 1 -26.37 -26.23 18.22
CA MET A 1 -26.19 -25.01 17.39
C MET A 1 -24.91 -24.31 17.85
N ASN A 2 -23.87 -24.26 17.02
CA ASN A 2 -22.69 -23.43 17.29
C ASN A 2 -23.09 -21.96 17.13
N LYS A 3 -22.92 -21.17 18.19
CA LYS A 3 -23.06 -19.72 18.16
C LYS A 3 -21.91 -19.17 17.32
N ILE A 4 -22.25 -18.54 16.20
CA ILE A 4 -21.30 -17.75 15.42
C ILE A 4 -21.11 -16.47 16.22
N ASP A 5 -19.97 -16.33 16.89
CA ASP A 5 -19.58 -15.09 17.54
C ASP A 5 -19.45 -14.01 16.45
N GLU A 6 -20.38 -13.06 16.43
CA GLU A 6 -20.24 -11.83 15.64
C GLU A 6 -18.90 -11.18 16.01
N PRO A 7 -18.02 -10.85 15.04
CA PRO A 7 -16.84 -10.08 15.35
C PRO A 7 -17.29 -8.69 15.80
N LYS A 8 -17.31 -8.46 17.11
CA LYS A 8 -17.51 -7.16 17.76
C LYS A 8 -16.30 -6.27 17.45
N THR A 9 -16.18 -5.86 16.19
CA THR A 9 -15.24 -4.81 15.80
C THR A 9 -15.77 -3.50 16.42
N PRO A 10 -15.07 -2.91 17.39
CA PRO A 10 -15.50 -1.66 18.03
C PRO A 10 -15.71 -0.57 16.98
N GLN A 11 -16.65 0.34 17.22
CA GLN A 11 -16.98 1.46 16.32
C GLN A 11 -15.72 2.24 15.88
N SER A 12 -14.76 2.40 16.79
CA SER A 12 -13.45 3.03 16.54
C SER A 12 -12.60 2.32 15.48
N GLN A 13 -12.66 0.99 15.40
CA GLN A 13 -11.96 0.24 14.34
C GLN A 13 -12.63 0.44 12.99
N ARG A 14 -13.97 0.49 12.94
CA ARG A 14 -14.72 0.78 11.70
C ARG A 14 -14.42 2.18 11.18
N ASP A 15 -14.38 3.17 12.06
CA ASP A 15 -14.06 4.55 11.70
C ASP A 15 -12.59 4.72 11.26
N ALA A 16 -11.66 4.01 11.90
CA ALA A 16 -10.25 3.99 11.49
C ALA A 16 -10.07 3.37 10.10
N VAL A 17 -10.75 2.25 9.80
CA VAL A 17 -10.73 1.63 8.47
C VAL A 17 -11.33 2.57 7.44
N ARG A 18 -12.47 3.21 7.72
CA ARG A 18 -13.13 4.14 6.80
C ARG A 18 -12.28 5.38 6.49
N ARG A 19 -11.58 5.93 7.48
CA ARG A 19 -10.62 7.03 7.29
C ARG A 19 -9.40 6.59 6.49
N TYR A 20 -8.93 5.38 6.74
CA TYR A 20 -7.84 4.79 5.97
C TYR A 20 -8.26 4.62 4.50
N GLU A 21 -9.41 4.03 4.22
CA GLU A 21 -9.92 3.87 2.85
C GLU A 21 -10.18 5.20 2.14
N LYS A 22 -10.74 6.20 2.84
CA LYS A 22 -11.02 7.53 2.24
C LYS A 22 -9.75 8.29 1.85
N ASN A 23 -8.64 8.05 2.53
CA ASN A 23 -7.39 8.79 2.35
C ASN A 23 -6.31 7.97 1.62
N ASN A 24 -6.60 6.74 1.19
CA ASN A 24 -5.62 5.88 0.53
C ASN A 24 -6.22 5.25 -0.72
N ASP A 25 -5.62 5.52 -1.87
CA ASP A 25 -5.93 4.81 -3.11
C ASP A 25 -5.27 3.43 -3.12
N ARG A 26 -6.07 2.38 -3.37
CA ARG A 26 -5.55 1.01 -3.56
C ARG A 26 -5.29 0.77 -5.04
N ILE A 27 -4.02 0.58 -5.38
CA ILE A 27 -3.57 0.22 -6.73
C ILE A 27 -3.10 -1.24 -6.70
N ASN A 28 -3.72 -2.09 -7.53
CA ASN A 28 -3.30 -3.48 -7.70
C ASN A 28 -2.30 -3.57 -8.86
N VAL A 29 -1.09 -4.04 -8.58
CA VAL A 29 0.00 -4.19 -9.56
C VAL A 29 0.62 -5.58 -9.46
N ILE A 30 0.92 -6.16 -10.62
CA ILE A 30 1.61 -7.45 -10.74
C ILE A 30 3.03 -7.18 -11.21
N PHE A 31 4.01 -7.69 -10.47
CA PHE A 31 5.42 -7.62 -10.85
C PHE A 31 5.87 -8.92 -11.53
N PRO A 32 6.89 -8.86 -12.41
CA PRO A 32 7.54 -10.07 -12.93
C PRO A 32 8.01 -11.00 -11.83
N ALA A 33 8.04 -12.31 -12.11
CA ALA A 33 8.59 -13.31 -11.21
C ALA A 33 10.04 -12.95 -10.81
N GLY A 34 10.40 -13.19 -9.55
CA GLY A 34 11.73 -12.87 -9.02
C GLY A 34 11.92 -11.44 -8.52
N THR A 35 10.97 -10.52 -8.77
CA THR A 35 11.08 -9.12 -8.31
C THR A 35 11.28 -9.00 -6.80
N ARG A 36 10.59 -9.85 -6.01
CA ARG A 36 10.74 -9.87 -4.55
C ARG A 36 12.11 -10.39 -4.11
N ALA A 37 12.65 -11.39 -4.79
CA ALA A 37 13.99 -11.92 -4.51
C ALA A 37 15.05 -10.87 -4.81
N LYS A 38 14.94 -10.19 -5.95
CA LYS A 38 15.81 -9.07 -6.34
C LYS A 38 15.76 -7.92 -5.33
N MET A 39 14.59 -7.57 -4.81
CA MET A 39 14.47 -6.56 -3.75
C MET A 39 15.23 -6.99 -2.49
N ALA A 40 15.10 -8.25 -2.07
CA ALA A 40 15.80 -8.77 -0.91
C ALA A 40 17.33 -8.78 -1.10
N GLU A 41 17.82 -9.19 -2.28
CA GLU A 41 19.26 -9.17 -2.63
C GLU A 41 19.85 -7.75 -2.58
N LEU A 42 19.04 -6.73 -2.85
CA LEU A 42 19.41 -5.32 -2.77
C LEU A 42 19.25 -4.71 -1.36
N GLY A 43 18.92 -5.53 -0.35
CA GLY A 43 18.71 -5.07 1.03
C GLY A 43 17.39 -4.35 1.28
N ILE A 44 16.40 -4.51 0.40
CA ILE A 44 15.07 -3.92 0.56
C ILE A 44 14.18 -4.87 1.35
N ASP A 45 14.19 -4.71 2.67
CA ASP A 45 13.43 -5.57 3.59
C ASP A 45 11.92 -5.29 3.58
N LYS A 46 11.53 -4.08 3.14
CA LYS A 46 10.13 -3.61 3.11
C LYS A 46 9.70 -3.20 1.69
N PRO A 47 9.41 -4.17 0.79
CA PRO A 47 9.00 -3.90 -0.59
C PRO A 47 7.85 -2.89 -0.70
N GLY A 48 6.84 -2.99 0.17
CA GLY A 48 5.69 -2.09 0.13
C GLY A 48 6.02 -0.64 0.46
N ALA A 49 6.99 -0.39 1.36
CA ALA A 49 7.44 0.98 1.67
C ALA A 49 8.27 1.53 0.50
N PHE A 50 9.20 0.72 0.00
CA PHE A 50 10.02 1.06 -1.16
C PHE A 50 9.18 1.43 -2.40
N ILE A 51 8.17 0.62 -2.74
CA ILE A 51 7.29 0.90 -3.88
C ILE A 51 6.57 2.24 -3.72
N LYS A 52 6.07 2.56 -2.51
CA LYS A 52 5.39 3.85 -2.25
C LYS A 52 6.33 5.03 -2.44
N GLU A 53 7.56 4.94 -1.92
CA GLU A 53 8.57 6.00 -2.05
C GLU A 53 8.98 6.21 -3.51
N VAL A 54 9.23 5.13 -4.24
CA VAL A 54 9.58 5.18 -5.67
C VAL A 54 8.45 5.82 -6.48
N VAL A 55 7.20 5.38 -6.29
CA VAL A 55 6.06 5.96 -7.01
C VAL A 55 5.89 7.44 -6.69
N ALA A 56 6.00 7.85 -5.42
CA ALA A 56 5.90 9.26 -5.04
C ALA A 56 7.02 10.11 -5.66
N ALA A 57 8.26 9.60 -5.67
CA ALA A 57 9.40 10.29 -6.28
C ALA A 57 9.21 10.45 -7.80
N GLU A 58 8.78 9.40 -8.51
CA GLU A 58 8.54 9.45 -9.95
C GLU A 58 7.40 10.39 -10.32
N LEU A 59 6.29 10.39 -9.56
CA LEU A 59 5.19 11.35 -9.77
C LEU A 59 5.69 12.79 -9.60
N GLY A 60 6.45 13.08 -8.55
CA GLY A 60 7.03 14.41 -8.33
C GLY A 60 8.02 14.82 -9.43
N ARG A 61 8.76 13.87 -10.03
CA ARG A 61 9.60 14.16 -11.20
C ARG A 61 8.74 14.52 -12.42
N ILE A 62 7.71 13.73 -12.72
CA ILE A 62 6.81 13.96 -13.86
C ILE A 62 6.10 15.31 -13.75
N GLU A 63 5.64 15.68 -12.55
CA GLU A 63 5.02 16.99 -12.30
C GLU A 63 5.96 18.15 -12.63
N LYS A 64 7.25 18.05 -12.25
CA LYS A 64 8.27 19.06 -12.57
C LYS A 64 8.51 19.20 -14.08
N TYR A 65 8.42 18.11 -14.84
CA TYR A 65 8.57 18.15 -16.30
C TYR A 65 7.31 18.61 -17.03
N LYS A 66 6.11 18.44 -16.44
CA LYS A 66 4.86 18.94 -17.01
C LYS A 66 4.63 20.43 -16.77
N ASN A 67 5.21 20.98 -15.71
CA ASN A 67 5.06 22.38 -15.32
C ASN A 67 6.22 23.28 -15.79
N ASN A 68 7.14 22.73 -16.59
CA ASN A 68 8.17 23.44 -17.35
C ASN A 68 7.85 23.36 -18.84
#